data_AF-A0A6C0J1X6-F1
#
_entry.id   AF-A0A6C0J1X6-F1
#
_cell.length_a   1.000
_cell.length_b   1.000
_cell.length_c   1.000
_cell.angle_alpha   90.00
_cell.angle_beta   90.00
_cell.angle_gamma   90.00
#
_symmetry.space_group_name_H-M   'P 1'
#
loop_
_entity.id
_entity.type
_entity.pdbx_description
1 polymer ?
#
loop_
_entity_poly.entity_id
_entity_poly.type
_entity_poly.pdbx_seq_one_letter_code
_entity_poly.pdbx_strand_id
1 'polypeptide(L)'
;MPIRKEILYPIFLECYNHSDDIYWQNIFEDLSYGISPYGTYFSKDYLCCNYKKKEFSYKIEQKDSKQIYKDVYNLLTKKLGLLSQTQKIEKKKDFINFEDSIKETRKTWNDIRKKNIKELLIEQYTVKMKNRYSLNIKQTRNLLKVIIIALVLKIITANDIDYENGTITKIDGINFESKKILYQRNLYKIDVNFSPTIIIEKKLMSDTWDKYLKEMRKIEIV
;
A
#
# COMPACT_ATOMS: atom_id res chain seq x y z
N MET A 1 -16.72 -2.04 -48.37
CA MET A 1 -17.43 -3.34 -48.47
C MET A 1 -17.78 -3.77 -47.05
N PRO A 2 -19.06 -4.04 -46.72
CA PRO A 2 -19.40 -4.49 -45.38
C PRO A 2 -18.94 -5.94 -45.25
N ILE A 3 -18.03 -6.18 -44.31
CA ILE A 3 -17.55 -7.51 -43.96
C ILE A 3 -18.77 -8.26 -43.41
N ARG A 4 -19.20 -9.34 -44.09
CA ARG A 4 -20.25 -10.21 -43.59
C ARG A 4 -19.72 -10.87 -42.31
N LYS A 5 -20.22 -10.42 -41.16
CA LYS A 5 -19.87 -11.00 -39.86
C LYS A 5 -20.61 -12.34 -39.71
N GLU A 6 -19.94 -13.44 -40.07
CA GLU A 6 -20.46 -14.78 -39.76
C GLU A 6 -20.32 -15.03 -38.25
N ILE A 7 -21.39 -15.52 -37.62
CA ILE A 7 -21.38 -15.86 -36.19
C ILE A 7 -20.63 -17.19 -36.06
N LEU A 8 -19.50 -17.17 -35.36
CA LEU A 8 -18.65 -18.34 -35.13
C LEU A 8 -19.03 -19.05 -33.83
N TYR A 9 -19.42 -18.29 -32.81
CA TYR A 9 -19.73 -18.81 -31.48
C TYR A 9 -21.07 -18.24 -30.97
N PRO A 10 -22.22 -18.85 -31.36
CA PRO A 10 -23.56 -18.37 -30.98
C PRO A 10 -23.77 -18.27 -29.45
N ILE A 11 -23.07 -19.10 -28.68
CA ILE A 11 -23.20 -19.16 -27.22
C ILE A 11 -22.81 -17.84 -26.52
N PHE A 12 -21.92 -17.04 -27.13
CA PHE A 12 -21.58 -15.71 -26.60
C PHE A 12 -22.67 -14.67 -26.88
N LEU A 13 -23.49 -14.89 -27.92
CA LEU A 13 -24.67 -14.07 -28.18
C LEU A 13 -25.77 -14.33 -27.13
N GLU A 14 -25.84 -15.53 -26.57
CA GLU A 14 -26.70 -15.79 -25.41
C GLU A 14 -26.13 -15.15 -24.14
N CYS A 15 -24.80 -15.14 -23.98
CA CYS A 15 -24.10 -14.46 -22.88
C CYS A 15 -24.33 -12.93 -22.88
N TYR A 16 -24.53 -12.33 -24.06
CA TYR A 16 -24.87 -10.92 -24.22
C TYR A 16 -26.09 -10.51 -23.39
N ASN A 17 -27.13 -11.36 -23.37
CA ASN A 17 -28.40 -11.08 -22.66
C ASN A 17 -28.26 -11.12 -21.13
N HIS A 18 -27.14 -11.64 -20.60
CA HIS A 18 -26.88 -11.72 -19.16
C HIS A 18 -26.07 -10.52 -18.63
N SER A 19 -25.66 -9.61 -19.51
CA SER A 19 -24.86 -8.45 -19.15
C SER A 19 -25.70 -7.17 -19.12
N ASP A 20 -25.69 -6.46 -18.00
CA ASP A 20 -26.35 -5.15 -17.88
C ASP A 20 -25.46 -3.98 -18.36
N ASP A 21 -24.17 -4.23 -18.57
CA ASP A 21 -23.19 -3.21 -18.98
C ASP A 21 -22.94 -3.27 -20.50
N ILE A 22 -23.14 -2.14 -21.18
CA ILE A 22 -22.91 -1.95 -22.62
C ILE A 22 -21.48 -2.34 -23.02
N TYR A 23 -20.49 -2.07 -22.16
CA TYR A 23 -19.10 -2.45 -22.43
C TYR A 23 -18.94 -3.97 -22.54
N TRP A 24 -19.55 -4.70 -21.61
CA TRP A 24 -19.46 -6.16 -21.59
C TRP A 24 -20.33 -6.78 -22.67
N GLN A 25 -21.50 -6.20 -22.96
CA GLN A 25 -22.33 -6.55 -24.11
C GLN A 25 -21.53 -6.51 -25.42
N ASN A 26 -20.82 -5.41 -25.70
CA ASN A 26 -19.98 -5.28 -26.88
C ASN A 26 -18.85 -6.32 -26.93
N ILE A 27 -18.23 -6.64 -25.79
CA ILE A 27 -17.18 -7.68 -25.73
C ILE A 27 -17.75 -9.06 -26.05
N PHE A 28 -18.91 -9.42 -25.48
CA PHE A 28 -19.52 -10.72 -25.74
C PHE A 28 -20.07 -10.82 -27.18
N GLU A 29 -20.56 -9.71 -27.73
CA GLU A 29 -20.92 -9.61 -29.14
C GLU A 29 -19.70 -9.82 -30.05
N ASP A 30 -18.59 -9.13 -29.79
CA ASP A 30 -17.34 -9.31 -30.54
C ASP A 30 -16.80 -10.75 -30.45
N LEU A 31 -16.88 -11.37 -29.26
CA LEU A 31 -16.50 -12.77 -29.05
C LEU A 31 -17.37 -13.73 -29.88
N SER A 32 -18.66 -13.42 -30.08
CA SER A 32 -19.56 -14.24 -30.91
C SER A 32 -19.13 -14.26 -32.40
N TYR A 33 -18.48 -13.19 -32.85
CA TYR A 33 -17.88 -13.06 -34.19
C TYR A 33 -16.44 -13.58 -34.26
N GLY A 34 -15.93 -14.18 -33.18
CA GLY A 34 -14.55 -14.64 -33.09
C GLY A 34 -13.52 -13.51 -32.95
N ILE A 35 -13.96 -12.28 -32.65
CA ILE A 35 -13.10 -11.15 -32.35
C ILE A 35 -12.82 -11.16 -30.85
N SER A 36 -11.58 -11.44 -30.48
CA SER A 36 -11.16 -11.53 -29.09
C SER A 36 -10.47 -10.24 -28.61
N PRO A 37 -10.64 -9.85 -27.33
CA PRO A 37 -9.92 -8.71 -26.76
C PRO A 37 -8.40 -8.82 -26.91
N TYR A 38 -7.72 -7.67 -26.90
CA TYR A 38 -6.28 -7.60 -27.16
C TYR A 38 -5.46 -8.61 -26.33
N GLY A 39 -4.72 -9.45 -27.04
CA GLY A 39 -3.84 -10.48 -26.48
C GLY A 39 -4.54 -11.74 -25.94
N THR A 40 -5.83 -11.87 -26.21
CA THR A 40 -6.51 -13.16 -26.28
C THR A 40 -6.70 -13.59 -27.72
N TYR A 41 -6.79 -14.89 -27.97
CA TYR A 41 -7.03 -15.45 -29.29
C TYR A 41 -7.83 -16.74 -29.17
N PHE A 42 -8.57 -17.08 -30.23
CA PHE A 42 -9.25 -18.37 -30.34
C PHE A 42 -8.32 -19.42 -30.97
N SER A 43 -8.29 -20.62 -30.42
CA SER A 43 -7.59 -21.77 -30.99
C SER A 43 -8.41 -23.03 -30.79
N LYS A 44 -8.96 -23.61 -31.87
CA LYS A 44 -9.72 -24.88 -31.85
C LYS A 44 -10.77 -24.93 -30.73
N ASP A 45 -11.65 -23.93 -30.66
CA ASP A 45 -12.70 -23.75 -29.62
C ASP A 45 -12.19 -23.45 -28.20
N TYR A 46 -10.93 -23.05 -28.06
CA TYR A 46 -10.39 -22.50 -26.81
C TYR A 46 -10.18 -21.00 -26.92
N LEU A 47 -10.62 -20.27 -25.90
CA LEU A 47 -10.19 -18.90 -25.65
C LEU A 47 -8.87 -18.93 -24.88
N CYS A 48 -7.80 -18.51 -25.54
CA CYS A 48 -6.44 -18.59 -25.02
C CYS A 48 -5.83 -17.20 -24.80
N CYS A 49 -4.90 -17.12 -23.84
CA CYS A 49 -4.04 -15.98 -23.59
C CYS A 49 -2.63 -16.50 -23.31
N ASN A 50 -1.62 -15.97 -24.01
CA ASN A 50 -0.22 -16.38 -23.86
C ASN A 50 0.66 -15.31 -23.20
N TYR A 51 0.07 -14.33 -22.52
CA TYR A 51 0.87 -13.36 -21.78
C TYR A 51 1.54 -14.01 -20.56
N LYS A 52 2.86 -13.86 -20.47
CA LYS A 52 3.66 -14.33 -19.33
C LYS A 52 3.03 -13.91 -18.00
N LYS A 53 2.74 -14.88 -17.13
CA LYS A 53 2.02 -14.74 -15.83
C LYS A 53 0.50 -14.51 -15.89
N LYS A 54 -0.09 -14.42 -17.07
CA LYS A 54 -1.55 -14.27 -17.32
C LYS A 54 -2.08 -15.33 -18.29
N GLU A 55 -1.39 -16.46 -18.38
CA GLU A 55 -1.76 -17.56 -19.26
C GLU A 55 -3.07 -18.20 -18.81
N PHE A 56 -3.96 -18.42 -19.76
CA PHE A 56 -5.13 -19.27 -19.58
C PHE A 56 -5.54 -19.87 -20.92
N SER A 57 -6.16 -21.05 -20.86
CA SER A 57 -6.83 -21.68 -21.99
C SER A 57 -8.18 -22.15 -21.47
N TYR A 58 -9.24 -21.58 -22.03
CA TYR A 58 -10.61 -21.86 -21.63
C TYR A 58 -11.36 -22.51 -22.78
N LYS A 59 -11.85 -23.74 -22.56
CA LYS A 59 -12.60 -24.49 -23.56
C LYS A 59 -14.05 -24.01 -23.62
N ILE A 60 -14.52 -23.68 -24.81
CA ILE A 60 -15.90 -23.28 -25.06
C ILE A 60 -16.72 -24.56 -25.19
N GLU A 61 -17.17 -25.10 -24.06
CA GLU A 61 -18.09 -26.24 -24.03
C GLU A 61 -19.54 -25.77 -24.08
N GLN A 62 -20.46 -26.60 -24.60
CA GLN A 62 -21.90 -26.36 -24.51
C GLN A 62 -22.37 -26.54 -23.06
N LYS A 63 -22.13 -25.52 -22.24
CA LYS A 63 -22.65 -25.36 -20.88
C LYS A 63 -23.77 -24.33 -20.88
N ASP A 64 -24.45 -24.19 -19.75
CA ASP A 64 -25.44 -23.14 -19.55
C ASP A 64 -24.82 -21.75 -19.82
N SER A 65 -25.52 -20.92 -20.59
CA SER A 65 -25.04 -19.61 -21.06
C SER A 65 -24.63 -18.71 -19.89
N LYS A 66 -25.33 -18.80 -18.77
CA LYS A 66 -25.02 -18.05 -17.54
C LYS A 66 -23.68 -18.45 -16.91
N GLN A 67 -23.33 -19.73 -16.99
CA GLN A 67 -22.08 -20.24 -16.42
C GLN A 67 -20.88 -19.83 -17.26
N ILE A 68 -21.01 -19.91 -18.59
CA ILE A 68 -20.00 -19.45 -19.55
C ILE A 68 -19.76 -17.95 -19.41
N TYR A 69 -20.85 -17.16 -19.33
CA TYR A 69 -20.74 -15.73 -19.08
C TYR A 69 -19.89 -15.46 -17.84
N LYS A 70 -20.21 -16.10 -16.71
CA LYS A 70 -19.51 -15.90 -15.44
C LYS A 70 -18.04 -16.31 -15.52
N ASP A 71 -17.73 -17.42 -16.18
CA ASP A 71 -16.36 -17.93 -16.27
C ASP A 71 -15.50 -17.04 -17.17
N VAL A 72 -16.00 -16.69 -18.36
CA VAL A 72 -15.31 -15.80 -19.30
C VAL A 72 -15.18 -14.40 -18.72
N TYR A 73 -16.23 -13.87 -18.10
CA TYR A 73 -16.18 -12.60 -17.38
C TYR A 73 -15.11 -12.60 -16.29
N ASN A 74 -15.03 -13.67 -15.47
CA ASN A 74 -14.01 -13.79 -14.44
C ASN A 74 -12.59 -13.89 -15.02
N LEU A 75 -12.41 -14.61 -16.13
CA LEU A 75 -11.11 -14.70 -16.81
C LEU A 75 -10.68 -13.32 -17.34
N LEU A 76 -11.57 -12.63 -18.06
CA LEU A 76 -11.31 -11.33 -18.63
C LEU A 76 -11.07 -10.25 -17.54
N THR A 77 -11.82 -10.27 -16.45
CA THR A 77 -11.64 -9.33 -15.34
C THR A 77 -10.45 -9.65 -14.44
N LYS A 78 -10.29 -10.89 -13.99
CA LYS A 78 -9.26 -11.26 -12.99
C LYS A 78 -7.89 -11.52 -13.61
N LYS A 79 -7.82 -12.17 -14.78
CA LYS A 79 -6.54 -12.52 -15.43
C LYS A 79 -6.06 -11.40 -16.33
N LEU A 80 -6.93 -10.87 -17.20
CA LEU A 80 -6.53 -9.81 -18.14
C LEU A 80 -6.60 -8.42 -17.50
N GLY A 81 -7.56 -8.18 -16.61
CA GLY A 81 -7.76 -6.88 -15.98
C GLY A 81 -8.66 -5.95 -16.78
N LEU A 82 -9.51 -6.50 -17.66
CA LEU A 82 -10.52 -5.73 -18.36
C LEU A 82 -11.57 -5.23 -17.36
N LEU A 83 -11.84 -3.93 -17.42
CA LEU A 83 -12.76 -3.24 -16.51
C LEU A 83 -13.51 -2.20 -17.33
N SER A 84 -14.83 -2.17 -17.17
CA SER A 84 -15.66 -1.10 -17.71
C SER A 84 -15.42 0.22 -16.96
N GLN A 85 -15.94 1.32 -17.48
CA GLN A 85 -15.75 2.63 -16.84
C GLN A 85 -16.41 2.72 -15.46
N THR A 86 -17.58 2.11 -15.30
CA THR A 86 -18.29 2.03 -14.01
C THR A 86 -17.43 1.28 -12.98
N GLN A 87 -16.89 0.13 -13.35
CA GLN A 87 -16.00 -0.67 -12.49
C GLN A 87 -14.70 0.04 -12.12
N LYS A 88 -14.15 0.85 -13.04
CA LYS A 88 -12.97 1.70 -12.74
C LYS A 88 -13.30 2.76 -11.70
N ILE A 89 -14.47 3.38 -11.80
CA ILE A 89 -14.93 4.41 -10.85
C ILE A 89 -15.18 3.77 -9.48
N GLU A 90 -15.83 2.62 -9.40
CA GLU A 90 -16.05 1.90 -8.15
C GLU A 90 -14.75 1.51 -7.47
N LYS A 91 -13.81 0.87 -8.19
CA LYS A 91 -12.50 0.55 -7.62
C LYS A 91 -11.73 1.79 -7.13
N LYS A 92 -11.91 2.93 -7.80
CA LYS A 92 -11.32 4.19 -7.35
C LYS A 92 -11.98 4.69 -6.05
N LYS A 93 -13.31 4.57 -5.92
CA LYS A 93 -14.03 4.89 -4.68
C LYS A 93 -13.59 3.96 -3.54
N ASP A 94 -13.50 2.66 -3.78
CA ASP A 94 -13.03 1.68 -2.79
C ASP A 94 -11.61 1.99 -2.31
N PHE A 95 -10.73 2.38 -3.25
CA PHE A 95 -9.37 2.81 -2.92
C PHE A 95 -9.36 4.06 -2.04
N ILE A 96 -10.17 5.07 -2.36
CA ILE A 96 -10.28 6.31 -1.56
C ILE A 96 -10.82 5.99 -0.16
N ASN A 97 -11.89 5.20 -0.07
CA ASN A 97 -12.48 4.79 1.21
C ASN A 97 -11.46 4.02 2.07
N PHE A 98 -10.68 3.15 1.45
CA PHE A 98 -9.59 2.44 2.14
C PHE A 98 -8.48 3.39 2.59
N GLU A 99 -8.08 4.34 1.75
CA GLU A 99 -7.10 5.36 2.10
C GLU A 99 -7.56 6.21 3.29
N ASP A 100 -8.82 6.61 3.32
CA ASP A 100 -9.39 7.41 4.41
C ASP A 100 -9.51 6.59 5.70
N SER A 101 -9.86 5.30 5.62
CA SER A 101 -9.82 4.40 6.78
C SER A 101 -8.40 4.26 7.36
N ILE A 102 -7.37 4.28 6.50
CA ILE A 102 -5.97 4.27 6.95
C ILE A 102 -5.60 5.58 7.64
N LYS A 103 -6.07 6.73 7.13
CA LYS A 103 -5.84 8.03 7.77
C LYS A 103 -6.49 8.09 9.15
N GLU A 104 -7.71 7.56 9.30
CA GLU A 104 -8.40 7.48 10.59
C GLU A 104 -7.67 6.63 11.63
N THR A 105 -7.00 5.55 11.21
CA THR A 105 -6.21 4.70 12.14
C THR A 105 -4.84 5.28 12.52
N ARG A 106 -4.38 6.31 11.81
CA ARG A 106 -3.05 6.92 12.00
C ARG A 106 -3.21 8.42 12.25
N LYS A 107 -3.82 8.79 13.36
CA LYS A 107 -4.06 10.20 13.69
C LYS A 107 -2.78 10.88 14.18
N THR A 108 -1.94 10.16 14.91
CA THR A 108 -0.70 10.71 15.47
C THR A 108 0.54 9.99 14.93
N TRP A 109 1.69 10.67 14.99
CA TRP A 109 2.99 10.09 14.60
C TRP A 109 3.35 8.82 15.41
N ASN A 110 2.85 8.71 16.63
CA ASN A 110 3.06 7.56 17.52
C ASN A 110 2.27 6.32 17.07
N ASP A 111 1.12 6.50 16.43
CA ASP A 111 0.29 5.39 15.93
C ASP A 111 0.96 4.63 14.78
N ILE A 112 1.91 5.27 14.10
CA ILE A 112 2.62 4.70 12.97
C ILE A 112 3.75 3.79 13.47
N ARG A 113 3.45 2.49 13.61
CA ARG A 113 4.42 1.48 14.08
C ARG A 113 5.43 1.03 13.02
N LYS A 114 5.04 1.03 11.73
CA LYS A 114 5.89 0.52 10.65
C LYS A 114 6.93 1.56 10.22
N LYS A 115 8.21 1.19 10.31
CA LYS A 115 9.36 2.02 9.94
C LYS A 115 9.28 2.54 8.49
N ASN A 116 9.02 1.67 7.51
CA ASN A 116 8.96 2.05 6.10
C ASN A 116 7.92 3.15 5.81
N ILE A 117 6.82 3.17 6.59
CA ILE A 117 5.78 4.19 6.45
C ILE A 117 6.26 5.53 7.00
N LYS A 118 6.94 5.53 8.15
CA LYS A 118 7.57 6.74 8.71
C LYS A 118 8.61 7.32 7.75
N GLU A 119 9.46 6.48 7.18
CA GLU A 119 10.47 6.91 6.18
C GLU A 119 9.80 7.54 4.95
N LEU A 120 8.76 6.90 4.40
CA LEU A 120 8.00 7.45 3.28
C LEU A 120 7.39 8.82 3.60
N LEU A 121 6.82 8.99 4.80
CA LEU A 121 6.22 10.27 5.21
C LEU A 121 7.27 11.38 5.35
N ILE A 122 8.47 11.04 5.84
CA ILE A 122 9.59 11.97 5.91
C ILE A 122 10.07 12.33 4.51
N GLU A 123 10.17 11.37 3.59
CA GLU A 123 10.52 11.65 2.19
C GLU A 123 9.51 12.61 1.56
N GLN A 124 8.22 12.34 1.69
CA GLN A 124 7.15 13.21 1.22
C GLN A 124 7.25 14.62 1.80
N TYR A 125 7.56 14.73 3.09
CA TYR A 125 7.80 16.02 3.75
C TYR A 125 8.97 16.78 3.11
N THR A 126 10.12 16.13 2.92
CA THR A 126 11.29 16.78 2.30
C THR A 126 11.03 17.24 0.86
N VAL A 127 10.25 16.47 0.10
CA VAL A 127 9.82 16.85 -1.27
C VAL A 127 8.87 18.05 -1.22
N LYS A 128 7.92 18.07 -0.28
CA LYS A 128 7.01 19.20 -0.08
C LYS A 128 7.80 20.47 0.25
N MET A 129 8.79 20.39 1.13
CA MET A 129 9.65 21.53 1.51
C MET A 129 10.58 21.95 0.38
N LYS A 130 11.09 21.01 -0.42
CA LYS A 130 11.84 21.34 -1.65
C LYS A 130 11.01 22.21 -2.58
N ASN A 131 9.77 21.81 -2.85
CA ASN A 131 8.89 22.55 -3.76
C ASN A 131 8.48 23.91 -3.17
N ARG A 132 8.18 23.96 -1.87
CA ARG A 132 7.76 25.20 -1.19
C ARG A 132 8.87 26.24 -1.08
N TYR A 133 10.11 25.81 -0.82
CA TYR A 133 11.25 26.71 -0.58
C TYR A 133 12.28 26.70 -1.72
N SER A 134 11.94 26.11 -2.87
CA SER A 134 12.81 25.98 -4.04
C SER A 134 14.20 25.43 -3.72
N LEU A 135 14.28 24.39 -2.88
CA LEU A 135 15.55 23.80 -2.46
C LEU A 135 16.21 23.02 -3.60
N ASN A 136 17.54 22.99 -3.60
CA ASN A 136 18.30 22.16 -4.53
C ASN A 136 18.11 20.66 -4.18
N ILE A 137 18.23 19.77 -5.18
CA ILE A 137 18.23 18.32 -5.01
C ILE A 137 19.28 17.87 -4.00
N LYS A 138 20.49 18.46 -4.03
CA LYS A 138 21.55 18.16 -3.05
C LYS A 138 21.13 18.53 -1.62
N GLN A 139 20.52 19.70 -1.43
CA GLN A 139 20.04 20.15 -0.13
C GLN A 139 18.87 19.29 0.38
N THR A 140 17.96 18.89 -0.52
CA THR A 140 16.82 18.02 -0.19
C THR A 140 17.29 16.64 0.26
N ARG A 141 18.27 16.06 -0.44
CA ARG A 141 18.90 14.80 -0.03
C ARG A 141 19.60 14.92 1.32
N ASN A 142 20.25 16.05 1.57
CA ASN A 142 20.89 16.29 2.85
C ASN A 142 19.86 16.42 3.99
N LEU A 143 18.78 17.17 3.77
CA LEU A 143 17.67 17.32 4.71
C LEU A 143 17.10 15.96 5.11
N LEU A 144 16.83 15.09 4.13
CA LEU A 144 16.32 13.74 4.39
C LEU A 144 17.26 12.94 5.28
N LYS A 145 18.57 12.93 4.96
CA LYS A 145 19.59 12.26 5.76
C LYS A 145 19.64 12.81 7.18
N VAL A 146 19.62 14.14 7.32
CA VAL A 146 19.66 14.81 8.63
C VAL A 146 18.46 14.44 9.49
N ILE A 147 17.23 14.46 8.93
CA ILE A 147 16.02 14.08 9.68
C ILE A 147 16.09 12.61 10.13
N ILE A 148 16.49 11.70 9.24
CA ILE A 148 16.61 10.28 9.57
C ILE A 148 17.64 10.06 10.68
N ILE A 149 18.83 10.67 10.57
CA ILE A 149 19.89 10.57 11.59
C ILE A 149 19.40 11.15 12.91
N ALA A 150 18.77 12.33 12.89
CA ALA A 150 18.26 12.98 14.09
C ALA A 150 17.18 12.15 14.81
N LEU A 151 16.34 11.43 14.06
CA LEU A 151 15.37 10.49 14.63
C LEU A 151 16.04 9.25 15.23
N VAL A 152 17.03 8.68 14.54
CA VAL A 152 17.80 7.51 15.03
C VAL A 152 18.55 7.86 16.31
N LEU A 153 19.17 9.04 16.36
CA LEU A 153 19.89 9.55 17.52
C LEU A 153 18.97 10.11 18.62
N LYS A 154 17.64 10.09 18.43
CA LYS A 154 16.63 10.67 19.32
C LYS A 154 16.85 12.16 19.64
N ILE A 155 17.50 12.89 18.73
CA ILE A 155 17.62 14.37 18.77
C ILE A 155 16.29 15.01 18.39
N ILE A 156 15.56 14.37 17.47
CA ILE A 156 14.17 14.65 17.14
C ILE A 156 13.36 13.46 17.67
N THR A 157 12.39 13.74 18.52
CA THR A 157 11.49 12.75 19.11
C THR A 157 10.12 12.83 18.44
N ALA A 158 9.22 11.90 18.80
CA ALA A 158 7.86 11.92 18.28
C ALA A 158 7.08 13.20 18.60
N ASN A 159 7.42 13.88 19.71
CA ASN A 159 6.79 15.11 20.14
C ASN A 159 7.23 16.32 19.31
N ASP A 160 8.35 16.20 18.59
CA ASP A 160 8.91 17.25 17.75
C ASP A 160 8.37 17.18 16.31
N ILE A 161 7.44 16.26 16.02
CA ILE A 161 6.88 16.05 14.68
C ILE A 161 5.38 16.33 14.73
N ASP A 162 4.99 17.44 14.11
CA ASP A 162 3.59 17.76 13.90
C ASP A 162 3.07 16.95 12.71
N TYR A 163 2.14 16.04 13.01
CA TYR A 163 1.54 15.12 12.05
C TYR A 163 0.03 15.26 12.07
N GLU A 164 -0.54 15.72 10.96
CA GLU A 164 -1.96 15.97 10.81
C GLU A 164 -2.46 15.49 9.44
N ASN A 165 -3.65 14.88 9.43
CA ASN A 165 -4.35 14.44 8.21
C ASN A 165 -3.48 13.57 7.29
N GLY A 166 -2.68 12.68 7.86
CA GLY A 166 -1.82 11.79 7.09
C GLY A 166 -0.49 12.41 6.64
N THR A 167 -0.21 13.67 6.96
CA THR A 167 0.97 14.40 6.48
C THR A 167 1.74 15.10 7.59
N ILE A 168 3.07 15.13 7.46
CA ILE A 168 3.91 15.93 8.36
C ILE A 168 3.77 17.40 7.96
N THR A 169 3.36 18.26 8.88
CA THR A 169 3.20 19.70 8.66
C THR A 169 4.47 20.44 9.03
N LYS A 170 5.09 20.08 10.16
CA LYS A 170 6.27 20.74 10.72
C LYS A 170 7.13 19.75 11.51
N ILE A 171 8.42 20.02 11.54
CA ILE A 171 9.38 19.32 12.39
C ILE A 171 10.11 20.37 13.21
N ASP A 172 9.98 20.33 14.52
CA ASP A 172 10.61 21.28 15.42
C ASP A 172 12.14 21.17 15.37
N GLY A 173 12.80 22.32 15.32
CA GLY A 173 14.25 22.42 15.17
C GLY A 173 14.75 22.54 13.73
N ILE A 174 13.86 22.46 12.72
CA ILE A 174 14.19 22.67 11.31
C ILE A 174 13.32 23.78 10.72
N ASN A 175 13.95 24.91 10.38
CA ASN A 175 13.30 26.03 9.70
C ASN A 175 13.82 26.18 8.28
N PHE A 176 13.05 26.87 7.46
CA PHE A 176 13.35 27.06 6.04
C PHE A 176 13.29 28.54 5.67
N GLU A 177 14.28 28.96 4.89
CA GLU A 177 14.29 30.22 4.16
C GLU A 177 14.41 29.91 2.67
N SER A 178 14.16 30.91 1.81
CA SER A 178 14.29 30.72 0.36
C SER A 178 15.68 30.15 0.00
N LYS A 179 15.71 28.94 -0.57
CA LYS A 179 16.92 28.17 -0.93
C LYS A 179 17.85 27.80 0.23
N LYS A 180 17.43 27.95 1.49
CA LYS A 180 18.26 27.66 2.68
C LYS A 180 17.50 26.86 3.73
N ILE A 181 18.23 26.00 4.43
CA ILE A 181 17.72 25.21 5.56
C ILE A 181 18.44 25.71 6.81
N LEU A 182 17.68 26.05 7.84
CA LEU A 182 18.17 26.53 9.12
C LEU A 182 17.92 25.46 10.19
N TYR A 183 18.98 24.94 10.78
CA TYR A 183 18.89 24.00 11.89
C TYR A 183 19.01 24.77 13.19
N GLN A 184 17.93 24.83 13.98
CA GLN A 184 17.92 25.57 15.25
C GLN A 184 18.47 24.73 16.41
N ARG A 185 18.32 23.40 16.34
CA ARG A 185 18.96 22.49 17.29
C ARG A 185 20.41 22.30 16.87
N ASN A 186 21.32 22.38 17.83
CA ASN A 186 22.69 21.92 17.63
C ASN A 186 22.64 20.39 17.47
N LEU A 187 22.53 19.92 16.23
CA LEU A 187 22.55 18.50 15.89
C LEU A 187 23.85 17.78 16.33
N TYR A 188 24.86 18.56 16.73
CA TYR A 188 26.17 18.10 17.20
C TYR A 188 26.40 18.25 18.72
N LYS A 189 25.54 18.97 19.45
CA LYS A 189 25.58 18.99 20.92
C LYS A 189 24.58 17.98 21.44
N ILE A 190 25.01 16.73 21.49
CA ILE A 190 24.32 15.72 22.27
C ILE A 190 24.68 16.05 23.71
N ASP A 191 23.85 16.83 24.41
CA ASP A 191 23.88 16.87 25.88
C ASP A 191 23.36 15.52 26.35
N VAL A 192 24.22 14.52 26.26
CA VAL A 192 24.04 13.26 26.93
C VAL A 192 24.16 13.59 28.41
N ASN A 193 23.01 13.78 29.06
CA ASN A 193 22.88 13.67 30.50
C ASN A 193 23.16 12.20 30.89
N PHE A 194 24.38 11.72 30.66
CA PHE A 194 24.90 10.63 31.45
C PHE A 194 25.04 11.21 32.85
N SER A 195 24.12 10.85 33.74
CA SER A 195 24.42 10.93 35.16
C SER A 195 25.70 10.09 35.34
N PRO A 196 26.84 10.66 35.76
CA PRO A 196 28.10 9.90 35.90
C PRO A 196 27.96 8.79 36.95
N THR A 197 26.93 8.87 37.78
CA THR A 197 26.49 7.83 38.69
C THR A 197 25.61 6.82 37.96
N ILE A 198 26.23 5.72 37.51
CA ILE A 198 25.52 4.45 37.39
C ILE A 198 25.15 4.05 38.82
N ILE A 199 23.93 4.35 39.26
CA ILE A 199 23.38 3.76 40.49
C ILE A 199 23.07 2.31 40.15
N ILE A 200 24.09 1.47 40.19
CA ILE A 200 23.90 0.03 40.27
C ILE A 200 23.41 -0.19 41.69
N GLU A 201 22.09 -0.24 41.89
CA GLU A 201 21.57 -0.96 43.06
C GLU A 201 22.11 -2.39 42.93
N LYS A 202 23.22 -2.66 43.61
CA LYS A 202 23.78 -4.00 43.74
C LYS A 202 22.74 -4.79 44.51
N LYS A 203 21.79 -5.38 43.78
CA LYS A 203 20.86 -6.34 44.36
C LYS A 203 21.72 -7.47 44.89
N LEU A 204 21.78 -7.57 46.21
CA LEU A 204 22.44 -8.67 46.88
C LEU A 204 21.55 -9.90 46.72
N MET A 205 22.15 -11.08 46.74
CA MET A 205 21.40 -12.34 46.67
C MET A 205 20.37 -12.46 47.82
N SER A 206 20.62 -11.76 48.93
CA SER A 206 19.69 -11.59 50.06
C SER A 206 18.39 -10.90 49.66
N ASP A 207 18.41 -9.96 48.71
CA ASP A 207 17.23 -9.19 48.31
C ASP A 207 16.20 -10.05 47.56
N THR A 208 16.64 -11.21 47.07
CA THR A 208 15.80 -12.23 46.43
C THR A 208 15.40 -13.39 47.37
N TRP A 209 15.82 -13.35 48.63
CA TRP A 209 15.62 -14.47 49.57
C TRP A 209 14.15 -14.70 49.93
N ASP A 210 13.39 -13.64 50.17
CA ASP A 210 11.95 -13.75 50.47
C ASP A 210 11.16 -14.35 49.31
N LYS A 211 11.58 -14.07 48.06
CA LYS A 211 10.95 -14.65 46.88
C LYS A 211 11.27 -16.15 46.78
N TYR A 212 12.51 -16.54 47.05
CA TYR A 212 12.94 -17.94 47.08
C TYR A 212 12.21 -18.75 48.16
N LEU A 213 12.09 -18.22 49.38
CA LEU A 213 11.37 -18.89 50.47
C LEU A 213 9.87 -19.06 50.17
N LYS A 214 9.25 -18.08 49.48
CA LYS A 214 7.86 -18.20 49.04
C LYS A 214 7.67 -19.29 47.98
N GLU A 215 8.64 -19.49 47.09
CA GLU A 215 8.60 -20.57 46.10
C GLU A 215 8.78 -21.94 46.77
N MET A 216 9.70 -22.07 47.72
CA MET A 216 9.90 -23.31 48.49
C MET A 216 8.63 -23.72 49.26
N ARG A 217 7.93 -22.79 49.92
CA ARG A 217 6.67 -23.08 50.61
C ARG A 217 5.53 -23.53 49.69
N LYS A 218 5.58 -23.18 48.39
CA LYS A 218 4.59 -23.67 47.42
C LYS A 218 4.87 -25.12 47.01
N ILE A 219 6.13 -25.56 47.10
CA ILE A 219 6.54 -26.91 46.74
C ILE A 219 6.21 -27.90 47.86
N GLU A 220 6.20 -27.48 49.13
CA GLU A 220 5.79 -28.32 50.28
C GLU A 220 4.27 -28.57 50.40
N ILE A 221 3.44 -27.95 49.56
CA ILE A 221 1.97 -28.12 49.56
C ILE A 221 1.51 -29.16 48.50
N VAL A 222 2.44 -29.94 47.94
CA VAL A 222 2.18 -31.11 47.08
C VAL A 222 2.71 -32.36 47.78
#